data_AF-A0A0G0DUJ5-F1
#
_entry.id   AF-A0A0G0DUJ5-F1
#
_cell.length_a   1.000
_cell.length_b   1.000
_cell.length_c   1.000
_cell.angle_alpha   90.00
_cell.angle_beta   90.00
_cell.angle_gamma   90.00
#
_symmetry.space_group_name_H-M   'P 1'
#
loop_
_entity.id
_entity.type
_entity.pdbx_description
1 polymer ?
#
loop_
_entity_poly.entity_id
_entity_poly.type
_entity_poly.pdbx_seq_one_letter_code
_entity_poly.pdbx_strand_id
1 'polypeptide(L)'
;MNSVARPIVREDKWGVSSLFAHLIFHVKIKLHLTNFIKMKLSSTKNKKSIAIIPDERIIGKIYLIRGEKVIFDRDLAVLYDVETKVLNQAVKRNIKRFPEDFMFKLSQEEMLNWKSQIVTSNSDKMGLRKPLSVFTEQGVAMLSSVLNSNRAIQVNIQIMRTFTRMRKLLSTHKELRDKIEKMEKENKSNFDTIFKIINKLIMIDPKDKELKIIGFGEMKK
;
A
#
# COMPACT_ATOMS: atom_id res chain seq x y z
N MET A 1 -59.44 47.76 74.68
CA MET A 1 -60.55 47.18 73.89
C MET A 1 -59.94 46.17 72.94
N ASN A 2 -60.40 44.92 73.05
CA ASN A 2 -59.91 43.74 72.35
C ASN A 2 -60.05 43.87 70.83
N SER A 3 -59.06 43.37 70.07
CA SER A 3 -59.38 42.51 68.92
C SER A 3 -58.17 41.70 68.48
N VAL A 4 -58.36 40.39 68.52
CA VAL A 4 -57.50 39.31 68.05
C VAL A 4 -57.25 39.45 66.54
N ALA A 5 -55.99 39.42 66.11
CA ALA A 5 -55.63 39.18 64.72
C ALA A 5 -54.84 37.86 64.62
N ARG A 6 -55.46 36.87 63.97
CA ARG A 6 -54.95 35.52 63.71
C ARG A 6 -53.64 35.54 62.91
N PRO A 7 -52.73 34.58 63.09
CA PRO A 7 -51.58 34.44 62.21
C PRO A 7 -52.06 33.99 60.83
N ILE A 8 -51.83 34.82 59.82
CA ILE A 8 -52.01 34.46 58.41
C ILE A 8 -50.81 33.58 58.04
N VAL A 9 -51.07 32.28 57.94
CA VAL A 9 -50.19 31.32 57.26
C VAL A 9 -50.04 31.80 55.82
N ARG A 10 -48.87 32.32 55.46
CA ARG A 10 -48.49 32.49 54.06
C ARG A 10 -47.85 31.18 53.62
N GLU A 11 -48.63 30.39 52.90
CA GLU A 11 -48.18 29.20 52.17
C GLU A 11 -46.97 29.53 51.29
N ASP A 12 -45.96 28.68 51.41
CA ASP A 12 -44.71 28.74 50.66
C ASP A 12 -44.96 28.67 49.15
N LYS A 13 -44.77 29.80 48.46
CA LYS A 13 -44.75 29.88 47.00
C LYS A 13 -43.45 29.33 46.41
N TRP A 14 -43.11 28.07 46.70
CA TRP A 14 -41.89 27.40 46.18
C TRP A 14 -42.17 26.12 45.37
N GLY A 15 -43.38 25.95 44.82
CA GLY A 15 -43.74 24.76 44.04
C GLY A 15 -43.34 24.78 42.56
N VAL A 16 -43.19 25.95 41.93
CA VAL A 16 -43.01 26.05 40.46
C VAL A 16 -41.58 26.38 40.04
N SER A 17 -40.78 27.00 40.92
CA SER A 17 -39.40 27.41 40.59
C SER A 17 -38.42 26.23 40.51
N SER A 18 -38.65 25.16 41.28
CA SER A 18 -37.78 23.98 41.28
C SER A 18 -37.94 23.16 40.00
N LEU A 19 -39.17 22.89 39.56
CA LEU A 19 -39.45 22.16 38.33
C LEU A 19 -39.00 22.94 37.08
N PHE A 20 -39.15 24.27 37.07
CA PHE A 20 -38.61 25.11 35.99
C PHE A 20 -37.08 25.14 35.99
N ALA A 21 -36.42 25.25 37.16
CA ALA A 21 -34.96 25.17 37.24
C ALA A 21 -34.44 23.80 36.79
N HIS A 22 -35.13 22.71 37.15
CA HIS A 22 -34.80 21.35 36.73
C HIS A 22 -34.96 21.15 35.23
N LEU A 23 -36.03 21.70 34.65
CA LEU A 23 -36.30 21.66 33.21
C LEU A 23 -35.26 22.48 32.44
N ILE A 24 -34.92 23.69 32.91
CA ILE A 24 -33.88 24.52 32.31
C ILE A 24 -32.51 23.86 32.42
N PHE A 25 -32.19 23.21 33.54
CA PHE A 25 -30.95 22.44 33.72
C PHE A 25 -30.88 21.26 32.74
N HIS A 26 -31.97 20.50 32.59
CA HIS A 26 -32.05 19.40 31.63
C HIS A 26 -31.97 19.86 30.18
N VAL A 27 -32.65 20.95 29.82
CA VAL A 27 -32.59 21.54 28.47
C VAL A 27 -31.19 22.07 28.18
N LYS A 28 -30.53 22.73 29.14
CA LYS A 28 -29.17 23.28 28.97
C LYS A 28 -28.12 22.18 28.88
N ILE A 29 -28.24 21.11 29.66
CA ILE A 29 -27.42 19.89 29.54
C ILE A 29 -27.64 19.25 28.17
N LYS A 30 -28.89 19.07 27.74
CA LYS A 30 -29.21 18.45 26.44
C LYS A 30 -28.65 19.29 25.29
N LEU A 31 -28.74 20.62 25.36
CA LEU A 31 -28.16 21.55 24.38
C LEU A 31 -26.63 21.46 24.37
N HIS A 32 -26.00 21.40 25.54
CA HIS A 32 -24.54 21.28 25.68
C HIS A 32 -24.03 19.93 25.17
N LEU A 33 -24.73 18.84 25.45
CA LEU A 33 -24.43 17.51 24.91
C LEU A 33 -24.64 17.47 23.40
N THR A 34 -25.72 18.06 22.86
CA THR A 34 -25.93 18.11 21.41
C THR A 34 -24.86 18.95 20.71
N ASN A 35 -24.42 20.07 21.31
CA ASN A 35 -23.33 20.88 20.78
C ASN A 35 -21.98 20.18 20.91
N PHE A 36 -21.73 19.45 22.00
CA PHE A 36 -20.52 18.66 22.18
C PHE A 36 -20.46 17.48 21.21
N ILE A 37 -21.58 16.79 20.98
CA ILE A 37 -21.70 15.72 19.98
C ILE A 37 -21.57 16.29 18.56
N LYS A 38 -22.19 17.44 18.26
CA LYS A 38 -22.05 18.13 16.96
C LYS A 38 -20.61 18.62 16.72
N MET A 39 -19.92 19.09 17.76
CA MET A 39 -18.51 19.50 17.74
C MET A 39 -17.56 18.29 17.59
N LYS A 40 -17.85 17.15 18.23
CA LYS A 40 -17.09 15.91 18.07
C LYS A 40 -17.32 15.30 16.68
N LEU A 41 -18.55 15.35 16.18
CA LEU A 41 -18.91 14.93 14.82
C LEU A 41 -18.34 15.86 13.73
N SER A 42 -18.23 17.18 13.98
CA SER A 42 -17.56 18.13 13.06
C SER A 42 -16.03 18.02 13.13
N SER A 43 -15.46 17.72 14.29
CA SER A 43 -14.04 17.39 14.48
C SER A 43 -13.65 16.10 13.75
N THR A 44 -14.56 15.13 13.64
CA THR A 44 -14.34 13.91 12.84
C THR A 44 -14.60 14.07 11.34
N LYS A 45 -15.19 15.20 10.89
CA LYS A 45 -15.54 15.46 9.48
C LYS A 45 -14.54 16.35 8.74
N ASN A 46 -13.34 16.58 9.29
CA ASN A 46 -12.25 17.24 8.58
C ASN A 46 -10.91 16.50 8.67
N LYS A 47 -10.97 15.15 8.62
CA LYS A 47 -9.90 14.40 7.95
C LYS A 47 -10.33 14.29 6.50
N LYS A 48 -9.82 15.17 5.62
CA LYS A 48 -9.67 14.81 4.20
C LYS A 48 -9.15 13.37 4.21
N SER A 49 -9.91 12.45 3.64
CA SER A 49 -9.55 11.04 3.54
C SER A 49 -8.23 10.98 2.78
N ILE A 50 -7.15 10.99 3.55
CA ILE A 50 -5.79 10.83 3.07
C ILE A 50 -5.78 9.48 2.36
N ALA A 51 -5.55 9.49 1.06
CA ALA A 51 -5.46 8.28 0.26
C ALA A 51 -4.36 7.38 0.84
N ILE A 52 -4.78 6.40 1.63
CA ILE A 52 -3.92 5.32 2.10
C ILE A 52 -3.47 4.60 0.84
N ILE A 53 -2.17 4.62 0.52
CA ILE A 53 -1.67 3.81 -0.58
C ILE A 53 -1.77 2.36 -0.10
N PRO A 54 -2.48 1.46 -0.83
CA PRO A 54 -2.46 0.04 -0.52
C PRO A 54 -1.03 -0.49 -0.59
N ASP A 55 -0.67 -1.39 0.33
CA ASP A 55 0.69 -1.90 0.41
C ASP A 55 1.09 -2.64 -0.86
N GLU A 56 0.13 -3.26 -1.54
CA GLU A 56 0.28 -3.95 -2.82
C GLU A 56 0.83 -3.00 -3.89
N ARG A 57 0.41 -1.73 -3.87
CA ARG A 57 0.95 -0.72 -4.80
C ARG A 57 2.40 -0.38 -4.49
N ILE A 58 2.84 -0.46 -3.24
CA ILE A 58 4.24 -0.23 -2.87
C ILE A 58 5.07 -1.46 -3.23
N ILE A 59 4.57 -2.66 -2.89
CA ILE A 59 5.23 -3.95 -3.19
C ILE A 59 5.46 -4.11 -4.68
N GLY A 60 4.46 -3.80 -5.52
CA GLY A 60 4.57 -3.85 -6.98
C GLY A 60 5.59 -2.87 -7.59
N LYS A 61 6.18 -1.99 -6.78
CA LYS A 61 7.21 -1.00 -7.18
C LYS A 61 8.57 -1.28 -6.56
N ILE A 62 8.70 -2.37 -5.81
CA ILE A 62 9.98 -2.80 -5.26
C ILE A 62 10.62 -3.78 -6.25
N TYR A 63 11.86 -3.48 -6.63
CA TYR A 63 12.65 -4.27 -7.57
C TYR A 63 13.90 -4.81 -6.88
N LEU A 64 14.43 -5.92 -7.37
CA LEU A 64 15.69 -6.49 -6.89
C LEU A 64 16.79 -6.17 -7.89
N ILE A 65 17.72 -5.28 -7.52
CA ILE A 65 18.83 -4.84 -8.37
C ILE A 65 20.11 -4.89 -7.54
N ARG A 66 21.16 -5.56 -8.06
CA ARG A 66 22.43 -5.79 -7.34
C ARG A 66 22.25 -6.46 -5.97
N GLY A 67 21.22 -7.31 -5.83
CA GLY A 67 20.88 -7.95 -4.55
C GLY A 67 20.14 -7.05 -3.55
N GLU A 68 19.96 -5.76 -3.88
CA GLU A 68 19.27 -4.79 -3.04
C GLU A 68 17.83 -4.59 -3.48
N LYS A 69 16.95 -4.38 -2.49
CA LYS A 69 15.56 -4.00 -2.76
C LYS A 69 15.49 -2.50 -2.98
N VAL A 70 15.12 -2.09 -4.18
CA VAL A 70 15.13 -0.70 -4.60
C VAL A 70 13.81 -0.25 -5.21
N ILE A 71 13.55 1.05 -5.16
CA ILE A 71 12.43 1.70 -5.84
C ILE A 71 12.99 2.76 -6.80
N PHE A 72 12.45 2.82 -8.02
CA PHE A 72 12.84 3.81 -9.01
C PHE A 72 12.37 5.21 -8.65
N ASP A 73 13.16 6.22 -9.04
CA ASP A 73 12.83 7.63 -8.91
C ASP A 73 11.45 7.99 -9.46
N ARG A 74 11.09 7.43 -10.62
CA ARG A 74 9.78 7.63 -11.27
C ARG A 74 8.63 7.08 -10.42
N ASP A 75 8.82 5.93 -9.81
CA ASP A 75 7.77 5.25 -9.05
C ASP A 75 7.60 5.94 -7.70
N LEU A 76 8.70 6.36 -7.07
CA LEU A 76 8.66 7.23 -5.88
C LEU A 76 7.97 8.56 -6.17
N ALA A 77 8.26 9.18 -7.30
CA ALA A 77 7.65 10.45 -7.68
C ALA A 77 6.11 10.31 -7.80
N VAL A 78 5.62 9.24 -8.43
CA VAL A 78 4.18 8.92 -8.48
C VAL A 78 3.59 8.67 -7.08
N LEU A 79 4.28 7.91 -6.22
CA LEU A 79 3.80 7.64 -4.86
C LEU A 79 3.70 8.94 -4.04
N TYR A 80 4.69 9.82 -4.17
CA TYR A 80 4.79 11.09 -3.47
C TYR A 80 3.94 12.22 -4.07
N ASP A 81 3.32 12.00 -5.23
CA ASP A 81 2.53 12.99 -5.96
C ASP A 81 3.37 14.22 -6.36
N VAL A 82 4.56 13.96 -6.91
CA VAL A 82 5.51 14.97 -7.42
C VAL A 82 6.03 14.56 -8.80
N GLU A 83 6.52 15.53 -9.57
CA GLU A 83 7.23 15.20 -10.80
C GLU A 83 8.59 14.54 -10.51
N THR A 84 8.98 13.54 -11.31
CA THR A 84 10.29 12.88 -11.20
C THR A 84 11.46 13.88 -11.25
N LYS A 85 11.32 14.93 -12.08
CA LYS A 85 12.31 16.01 -12.18
C LYS A 85 12.46 16.77 -10.85
N VAL A 86 11.36 17.05 -10.17
CA VAL A 86 11.34 17.76 -8.88
C VAL A 86 11.99 16.91 -7.79
N LEU A 87 11.65 15.62 -7.73
CA LEU A 87 12.28 14.67 -6.80
C LEU A 87 13.79 14.62 -7.03
N ASN A 88 14.23 14.42 -8.26
CA ASN A 88 15.65 14.35 -8.61
C ASN A 88 16.40 15.67 -8.34
N GLN A 89 15.73 16.81 -8.51
CA GLN A 89 16.30 18.11 -8.16
C GLN A 89 16.47 18.27 -6.65
N ALA A 90 15.49 17.84 -5.86
CA ALA A 90 15.55 17.91 -4.41
C ALA A 90 16.67 17.01 -3.85
N VAL A 91 16.85 15.81 -4.42
CA VAL A 91 17.94 14.90 -4.11
C VAL A 91 19.29 15.51 -4.50
N LYS A 92 19.42 16.06 -5.71
CA LYS A 92 20.67 16.70 -6.17
C LYS A 92 21.11 17.86 -5.28
N ARG A 93 20.16 18.66 -4.77
CA ARG A 93 20.44 19.74 -3.81
C ARG A 93 20.95 19.22 -2.45
N ASN A 94 20.61 17.98 -2.11
CA ASN A 94 20.95 17.35 -0.83
C ASN A 94 21.88 16.14 -1.01
N ILE A 95 22.71 16.10 -2.06
CA ILE A 95 23.47 14.90 -2.45
C ILE A 95 24.36 14.34 -1.34
N LYS A 96 24.86 15.17 -0.42
CA LYS A 96 25.64 14.75 0.75
C LYS A 96 24.89 13.78 1.69
N ARG A 97 23.56 13.74 1.62
CA ARG A 97 22.68 12.84 2.38
C ARG A 97 22.43 11.50 1.69
N PHE A 98 22.89 11.35 0.45
CA PHE A 98 22.65 10.19 -0.39
C PHE A 98 23.97 9.57 -0.84
N PRO A 99 24.63 8.82 0.07
CA PRO A 99 25.75 7.97 -0.31
C PRO A 99 25.31 6.86 -1.28
N GLU A 100 26.28 6.15 -1.87
CA GLU A 100 26.06 5.17 -2.94
C GLU A 100 25.21 3.95 -2.51
N ASP A 101 25.23 3.61 -1.22
CA ASP A 101 24.39 2.58 -0.60
C ASP A 101 22.94 3.03 -0.38
N PHE A 102 22.65 4.33 -0.48
CA PHE A 102 21.30 4.89 -0.31
C PHE A 102 20.63 5.10 -1.67
N MET A 103 21.40 5.52 -2.66
CA MET A 103 20.94 5.65 -4.03
C MET A 103 22.08 5.41 -5.02
N PHE A 104 21.71 4.88 -6.17
CA PHE A 104 22.64 4.77 -7.28
C PHE A 104 21.88 4.92 -8.61
N LYS A 105 22.65 5.04 -9.69
CA LYS A 105 22.11 5.06 -11.05
C LYS A 105 22.34 3.71 -11.69
N LEU A 106 21.38 3.27 -12.49
CA LEU A 106 21.56 2.06 -13.29
C LEU A 106 22.64 2.23 -14.35
N SER A 107 23.38 1.16 -14.59
CA SER A 107 24.23 1.03 -15.77
C SER A 107 23.38 0.94 -17.04
N GLN A 108 24.02 1.09 -18.21
CA GLN A 108 23.31 0.94 -19.48
C GLN A 108 22.75 -0.48 -19.64
N GLU A 109 23.50 -1.50 -19.25
CA GLU A 109 23.07 -2.90 -19.28
C GLU A 109 21.90 -3.16 -18.33
N GLU A 110 21.97 -2.68 -17.09
CA GLU A 110 20.89 -2.81 -16.10
C GLU A 110 19.60 -2.12 -16.59
N MET A 111 19.75 -0.96 -17.23
CA MET A 111 18.65 -0.21 -17.81
C MET A 111 18.04 -0.94 -19.02
N LEU A 112 18.84 -1.57 -19.88
CA LEU A 112 18.36 -2.37 -21.00
C LEU A 112 17.61 -3.62 -20.52
N ASN A 113 18.16 -4.34 -19.55
CA ASN A 113 17.51 -5.51 -18.95
C ASN A 113 16.19 -5.10 -18.27
N TRP A 114 16.18 -4.00 -17.53
CA TRP A 114 14.95 -3.49 -16.96
C TRP A 114 13.90 -3.11 -18.03
N LYS A 115 14.31 -2.50 -19.14
CA LYS A 115 13.39 -2.17 -20.26
C LYS A 115 12.81 -3.40 -20.93
N SER A 116 13.57 -4.49 -21.06
CA SER A 116 13.09 -5.73 -21.68
C SER A 116 12.06 -6.44 -20.79
N GLN A 117 12.22 -6.36 -19.47
CA GLN A 117 11.30 -6.94 -18.49
C GLN A 117 9.98 -6.16 -18.34
N ILE A 118 9.92 -4.91 -18.81
CA ILE A 118 8.74 -4.06 -18.66
C ILE A 118 7.94 -3.98 -19.97
N VAL A 119 6.66 -4.36 -19.88
CA VAL A 119 5.67 -4.33 -20.98
C VAL A 119 5.06 -2.93 -21.16
N THR A 120 5.76 -1.85 -20.79
CA THR A 120 5.22 -0.48 -20.93
C THR A 120 5.44 0.09 -22.32
N SER A 121 4.63 1.09 -22.67
CA SER A 121 4.56 1.75 -23.98
C SER A 121 5.93 2.25 -24.47
N ASN A 122 6.08 2.33 -25.79
CA ASN A 122 7.32 2.78 -26.46
C ASN A 122 7.86 4.12 -25.93
N SER A 123 7.02 4.98 -25.35
CA SER A 123 7.42 6.24 -24.71
C SER A 123 8.43 6.05 -23.56
N ASP A 124 8.26 5.03 -22.72
CA ASP A 124 9.21 4.71 -21.64
C ASP A 124 10.47 4.03 -22.20
N LYS A 125 10.30 3.18 -23.23
CA LYS A 125 11.42 2.45 -23.85
C LYS A 125 12.36 3.39 -24.62
N MET A 126 11.83 4.44 -25.25
CA MET A 126 12.54 5.30 -26.21
C MET A 126 12.81 6.72 -25.69
N GLY A 127 12.12 7.19 -24.65
CA GLY A 127 12.20 8.58 -24.16
C GLY A 127 13.22 8.86 -23.04
N LEU A 128 13.77 7.84 -22.39
CA LEU A 128 14.71 8.00 -21.28
C LEU A 128 16.14 8.30 -21.80
N ARG A 129 16.46 9.58 -21.97
CA ARG A 129 17.82 10.07 -22.29
C ARG A 129 18.76 10.10 -21.08
N LYS A 130 18.25 9.93 -19.86
CA LYS A 130 19.02 9.95 -18.62
C LYS A 130 18.93 8.60 -17.90
N PRO A 131 20.02 8.14 -17.29
CA PRO A 131 20.00 6.93 -16.47
C PRO A 131 19.06 7.13 -15.29
N LEU A 132 18.23 6.11 -15.01
CA LEU A 132 17.30 6.14 -13.91
C LEU A 132 18.06 6.04 -12.59
N SER A 133 17.59 6.80 -11.61
CA SER A 133 18.04 6.67 -10.23
C SER A 133 17.15 5.69 -9.50
N VAL A 134 17.76 4.86 -8.67
CA VAL A 134 17.09 3.91 -7.79
C VAL A 134 17.49 4.20 -6.35
N PHE A 135 16.56 3.97 -5.43
CA PHE A 135 16.72 4.24 -4.01
C PHE A 135 16.48 2.97 -3.21
N THR A 136 17.39 2.68 -2.28
CA THR A 136 17.24 1.60 -1.30
C THR A 136 16.24 1.99 -0.21
N GLU A 137 15.92 1.08 0.70
CA GLU A 137 15.07 1.38 1.86
C GLU A 137 15.60 2.61 2.64
N GLN A 138 16.91 2.68 2.84
CA GLN A 138 17.60 3.76 3.52
C GLN A 138 17.54 5.07 2.72
N GLY A 139 17.72 5.00 1.40
CA GLY A 139 17.55 6.15 0.52
C GLY A 139 16.13 6.71 0.54
N VAL A 140 15.12 5.84 0.53
CA VAL A 140 13.73 6.26 0.65
C VAL A 140 13.48 6.89 2.02
N ALA A 141 14.02 6.31 3.10
CA ALA A 141 13.94 6.91 4.42
C ALA A 141 14.53 8.33 4.42
N MET A 142 15.67 8.56 3.76
CA MET A 142 16.28 9.89 3.65
C MET A 142 15.44 10.90 2.88
N LEU A 143 14.59 10.47 1.95
CA LEU A 143 13.68 11.37 1.25
C LEU A 143 12.71 12.08 2.19
N SER A 144 12.41 11.53 3.38
CA SER A 144 11.59 12.25 4.38
C SER A 144 12.22 13.54 4.88
N SER A 145 13.55 13.63 4.87
CA SER A 145 14.28 14.82 5.30
C SER A 145 14.37 15.90 4.21
N VAL A 146 13.96 15.54 2.98
CA VAL A 146 14.07 16.35 1.77
C VAL A 146 12.69 16.76 1.25
N LEU A 147 11.71 15.86 1.32
CA LEU A 147 10.33 16.05 0.88
C LEU A 147 9.43 16.23 2.11
N ASN A 148 9.08 17.48 2.41
CA ASN A 148 8.36 17.86 3.63
C ASN A 148 6.83 18.00 3.44
N SER A 149 6.26 17.55 2.32
CA SER A 149 4.81 17.61 2.14
C SER A 149 4.11 16.60 3.06
N ASN A 150 2.91 16.93 3.56
CA ASN A 150 2.10 16.00 4.37
C ASN A 150 1.91 14.64 3.67
N ARG A 151 1.76 14.68 2.34
CA ARG A 151 1.67 13.49 1.49
C ARG A 151 2.97 12.70 1.52
N ALA A 152 4.11 13.34 1.29
CA ALA A 152 5.41 12.67 1.26
C ALA A 152 5.77 12.01 2.60
N ILE A 153 5.49 12.68 3.71
CA ILE A 153 5.71 12.15 5.07
C ILE A 153 4.92 10.85 5.26
N GLN A 154 3.63 10.84 4.92
CA GLN A 154 2.77 9.67 5.09
C GLN A 154 3.16 8.50 4.19
N VAL A 155 3.52 8.80 2.94
CA VAL A 155 3.97 7.80 1.98
C VAL A 155 5.27 7.18 2.43
N ASN A 156 6.23 7.98 2.93
CA ASN A 156 7.47 7.43 3.44
C ASN A 156 7.21 6.48 4.63
N ILE A 157 6.34 6.86 5.56
CA ILE A 157 5.92 5.99 6.68
C ILE A 157 5.33 4.67 6.15
N GLN A 158 4.48 4.72 5.11
CA GLN A 158 3.89 3.52 4.50
C GLN A 158 4.94 2.64 3.81
N ILE A 159 5.89 3.24 3.10
CA ILE A 159 6.96 2.51 2.45
C ILE A 159 7.82 1.79 3.51
N MET A 160 8.22 2.47 4.58
CA MET A 160 8.98 1.87 5.68
C MET A 160 8.24 0.71 6.36
N ARG A 161 6.93 0.86 6.60
CA ARG A 161 6.09 -0.22 7.14
C ARG A 161 5.99 -1.42 6.19
N THR A 162 5.97 -1.17 4.89
CA THR A 162 5.93 -2.21 3.87
C THR A 162 7.24 -2.99 3.84
N PHE A 163 8.39 -2.31 3.78
CA PHE A 163 9.69 -2.96 3.87
C PHE A 163 9.86 -3.77 5.17
N THR A 164 9.44 -3.21 6.31
CA THR A 164 9.49 -3.91 7.60
C THR A 164 8.64 -5.18 7.60
N ARG A 165 7.40 -5.13 7.09
CA ARG A 165 6.55 -6.31 6.98
C ARG A 165 7.11 -7.35 6.03
N MET A 166 7.65 -6.93 4.89
CA MET A 166 8.33 -7.84 3.97
C MET A 166 9.51 -8.55 4.64
N ARG A 167 10.34 -7.83 5.40
CA ARG A 167 11.43 -8.43 6.18
C ARG A 167 10.90 -9.42 7.21
N LYS A 168 9.84 -9.06 7.94
CA LYS A 168 9.21 -9.95 8.92
C LYS A 168 8.70 -11.24 8.26
N LEU A 169 7.99 -11.15 7.14
CA LEU A 169 7.49 -12.30 6.39
C LEU A 169 8.64 -13.22 5.93
N LEU A 170 9.70 -12.64 5.35
CA LEU A 170 10.88 -13.40 4.93
C LEU A 170 11.57 -14.10 6.11
N SER A 171 11.60 -13.43 7.27
CA SER A 171 12.19 -14.00 8.49
C SER A 171 11.32 -15.08 9.14
N THR A 172 9.98 -14.98 9.05
CA THR A 172 9.06 -15.95 9.66
C THR A 172 8.90 -17.22 8.84
N HIS A 173 9.12 -17.15 7.52
CA HIS A 173 9.03 -18.32 6.64
C HIS A 173 10.36 -19.04 6.41
N LYS A 174 11.42 -18.76 7.21
CA LYS A 174 12.67 -19.54 7.13
C LYS A 174 12.41 -21.03 7.33
N GLU A 175 11.63 -21.39 8.35
CA GLU A 175 11.23 -22.79 8.59
C GLU A 175 10.40 -23.37 7.45
N LEU A 176 9.54 -22.56 6.82
CA LEU A 176 8.73 -22.98 5.67
C LEU A 176 9.63 -23.24 4.45
N ARG A 177 10.63 -22.38 4.23
CA ARG A 177 11.62 -22.49 3.16
C ARG A 177 12.50 -23.72 3.36
N ASP A 178 12.99 -23.94 4.57
CA ASP A 178 13.78 -25.11 4.94
C ASP A 178 12.96 -26.41 4.74
N LYS A 179 11.65 -26.37 5.03
CA LYS A 179 10.74 -27.51 4.81
C LYS A 179 10.46 -27.76 3.32
N ILE A 180 10.33 -26.71 2.51
CA ILE A 180 10.20 -26.82 1.05
C ILE A 180 11.49 -27.37 0.45
N GLU A 181 12.67 -26.85 0.82
CA GLU A 181 13.96 -27.35 0.34
C GLU A 181 14.19 -28.81 0.72
N LYS A 182 13.79 -29.20 1.95
CA LYS A 182 13.81 -30.59 2.39
C LYS A 182 12.88 -31.46 1.54
N MET A 183 11.64 -31.02 1.32
CA MET A 183 10.67 -31.74 0.48
C MET A 183 11.12 -31.85 -0.97
N GLU A 184 11.73 -30.81 -1.55
CA GLU A 184 12.31 -30.84 -2.89
C GLU A 184 13.46 -31.85 -2.96
N LYS A 185 14.35 -31.85 -1.96
CA LYS A 185 15.47 -32.79 -1.90
C LYS A 185 15.01 -34.25 -1.76
N GLU A 186 13.96 -34.49 -0.99
CA GLU A 186 13.34 -35.81 -0.79
C GLU A 186 12.55 -36.29 -2.04
N ASN A 187 12.00 -35.36 -2.85
CA ASN A 187 11.19 -35.69 -4.02
C ASN A 187 11.88 -35.46 -5.38
N LYS A 188 13.18 -35.13 -5.41
CA LYS A 188 13.95 -34.91 -6.64
C LYS A 188 13.74 -36.00 -7.69
N SER A 189 13.78 -37.26 -7.27
CA SER A 189 13.58 -38.43 -8.13
C SER A 189 12.19 -38.45 -8.78
N ASN A 190 11.16 -38.02 -8.05
CA ASN A 190 9.78 -37.97 -8.52
C ASN A 190 9.59 -36.82 -9.51
N PHE A 191 10.19 -35.65 -9.24
CA PHE A 191 10.15 -34.51 -10.16
C PHE A 191 10.88 -34.80 -11.47
N ASP A 192 12.08 -35.39 -11.43
CA ASP A 192 12.80 -35.81 -12.64
C ASP A 192 12.00 -36.82 -13.46
N THR A 193 11.29 -37.72 -12.79
CA THR A 193 10.45 -38.72 -13.46
C THR A 193 9.23 -38.07 -14.11
N ILE A 194 8.55 -37.17 -13.39
CA ILE A 194 7.41 -36.40 -13.93
C ILE A 194 7.85 -35.54 -15.12
N PHE A 195 8.99 -34.85 -15.02
CA PHE A 195 9.51 -34.01 -16.10
C PHE A 195 9.93 -34.84 -17.31
N LYS A 196 10.52 -36.03 -17.10
CA LYS A 196 10.81 -37.00 -18.18
C LYS A 196 9.53 -37.50 -18.85
N ILE A 197 8.48 -37.79 -18.08
CA ILE A 197 7.18 -38.22 -18.62
C ILE A 197 6.52 -37.09 -19.41
N ILE A 198 6.48 -35.87 -18.87
CA ILE A 198 5.93 -34.69 -19.55
C ILE A 198 6.70 -34.41 -20.84
N ASN A 199 8.03 -34.42 -20.81
CA ASN A 199 8.85 -34.25 -22.02
C ASN A 199 8.59 -35.36 -23.04
N LYS A 200 8.41 -36.61 -22.59
CA LYS A 200 8.07 -37.73 -23.48
C LYS A 200 6.68 -37.59 -24.09
N LEU A 201 5.71 -37.01 -23.36
CA LEU A 201 4.36 -36.72 -23.86
C LEU A 201 4.34 -35.52 -24.83
N ILE A 202 5.19 -34.52 -24.60
CA ILE A 202 5.34 -33.34 -25.48
C ILE A 202 6.15 -33.69 -26.75
N MET A 203 7.08 -34.65 -26.66
CA MET A 203 7.89 -35.15 -27.79
C MET A 203 7.16 -36.15 -28.69
N ILE A 204 5.89 -36.47 -28.43
CA ILE A 204 5.04 -37.14 -29.41
C ILE A 204 4.61 -36.05 -30.41
N ASP A 205 5.41 -35.93 -31.47
CA ASP A 205 5.25 -35.01 -32.59
C ASP A 205 3.85 -35.13 -33.23
N PRO A 206 3.14 -34.02 -33.53
CA PRO A 206 1.87 -34.01 -34.27
C PRO A 206 1.92 -34.56 -35.71
N LYS A 207 3.04 -35.11 -36.19
CA LYS A 207 3.24 -35.49 -37.59
C LYS A 207 2.98 -36.95 -37.98
N ASP A 208 2.79 -37.87 -37.04
CA ASP A 208 2.59 -39.30 -37.39
C ASP A 208 1.13 -39.77 -37.37
N LYS A 209 0.20 -38.87 -37.68
CA LYS A 209 -1.19 -39.25 -37.96
C LYS A 209 -1.68 -38.57 -39.24
N GLU A 210 -1.19 -39.07 -40.38
CA GLU A 210 -2.10 -39.24 -41.52
C GLU A 210 -3.20 -40.20 -41.07
N LEU A 211 -4.22 -39.66 -40.40
CA LEU A 211 -5.47 -40.38 -40.19
C LEU A 211 -6.07 -40.59 -41.57
N LYS A 212 -5.82 -41.76 -42.17
CA LYS A 212 -6.65 -42.26 -43.27
C LYS A 212 -8.10 -42.18 -42.80
N ILE A 213 -8.86 -41.27 -43.38
CA ILE A 213 -10.30 -41.18 -43.17
C ILE A 213 -10.90 -42.44 -43.80
N ILE A 214 -11.25 -43.42 -42.97
CA ILE A 214 -12.02 -44.59 -43.38
C ILE A 214 -13.49 -44.19 -43.21
N GLY A 215 -14.00 -43.41 -44.16
CA GLY A 215 -15.43 -43.11 -44.28
C GLY A 215 -16.03 -43.97 -45.37
N PHE A 216 -17.09 -44.73 -45.04
CA PHE A 216 -17.94 -45.39 -46.04
C PHE A 216 -18.63 -44.30 -46.89
N GLY A 217 -18.03 -43.98 -48.03
CA GLY A 217 -18.66 -43.19 -49.09
C GLY A 217 -19.52 -44.11 -49.96
N GLU A 218 -20.80 -43.80 -50.04
CA GLU A 218 -21.84 -44.52 -50.77
C GLU A 218 -21.43 -44.92 -52.20
N MET A 219 -21.61 -46.20 -52.55
CA MET A 219 -21.70 -46.59 -53.96
C MET A 219 -23.02 -46.07 -54.53
N LYS A 220 -22.95 -45.06 -55.41
CA LYS A 220 -24.05 -44.73 -56.32
C LYS A 220 -23.82 -45.43 -57.67
N LYS A 221 -24.90 -46.06 -58.11
CA LYS A 221 -25.11 -46.84 -59.34
C LYS A 221 -24.57 -46.20 -60.61
#